data_AF-A0A1G2PZZ7-F1
#
_entry.id   AF-A0A1G2PZZ7-F1
#
_cell.length_a   1.000
_cell.length_b   1.000
_cell.length_c   1.000
_cell.angle_alpha   90.00
_cell.angle_beta   90.00
_cell.angle_gamma   90.00
#
_symmetry.space_group_name_H-M   'P 1'
#
loop_
_entity.id
_entity.type
_entity.pdbx_description
1 polymer ?
#
loop_
_entity_poly.entity_id
_entity_poly.type
_entity_poly.pdbx_seq_one_letter_code
_entity_poly.pdbx_strand_id
1 'polypeptide(L)'
;MTRNSFIAGALGATALLAIYFGVLTVISGWDFARAQFSAFWYFIVALAFGFGIQVGLYRELRDRIRGGDGARNVLVVTGANSTVAMISCCAHYMANILPLLGATG
;
A
#
# COMPACT_ATOMS: atom_id res chain seq x y z
N MET A 1 20.71 2.66 6.63
CA MET A 1 19.86 2.23 5.50
C MET A 1 20.77 2.03 4.30
N THR A 2 20.83 0.81 3.78
CA THR A 2 21.63 0.46 2.60
C THR A 2 21.06 1.12 1.35
N ARG A 3 21.91 1.38 0.34
CA ARG A 3 21.49 1.93 -0.96
C ARG A 3 20.35 1.12 -1.59
N ASN A 4 20.41 -0.20 -1.47
CA ASN A 4 19.39 -1.10 -2.02
C ASN A 4 18.03 -0.98 -1.32
N SER A 5 18.04 -0.69 -0.02
CA SER A 5 16.81 -0.50 0.77
C SER A 5 16.14 0.83 0.45
N PHE A 6 16.92 1.89 0.25
CA PHE A 6 16.40 3.17 -0.22
C PHE A 6 15.76 3.07 -1.61
N ILE A 7 16.44 2.41 -2.56
CA ILE A 7 15.91 2.21 -3.93
C ILE A 7 14.60 1.41 -3.89
N ALA A 8 14.53 0.37 -3.05
CA ALA A 8 13.30 -0.41 -2.94
C ALA A 8 12.13 0.40 -2.36
N GLY A 9 12.39 1.25 -1.36
CA GLY A 9 11.38 2.16 -0.82
C GLY A 9 10.87 3.15 -1.86
N ALA A 10 11.78 3.78 -2.62
CA ALA A 10 11.44 4.70 -3.70
C ALA A 10 10.65 4.01 -4.82
N LEU A 11 11.06 2.81 -5.24
CA LEU A 11 10.32 2.01 -6.22
C LEU A 11 8.92 1.63 -5.71
N GLY A 12 8.79 1.26 -4.43
CA GLY A 12 7.50 0.94 -3.80
C GLY A 12 6.55 2.14 -3.80
N ALA A 13 7.02 3.32 -3.41
CA ALA A 13 6.22 4.55 -3.43
C ALA A 13 5.78 4.93 -4.85
N THR A 14 6.70 4.88 -5.82
CA THR A 14 6.40 5.18 -7.22
C THR A 14 5.42 4.16 -7.82
N ALA A 15 5.59 2.88 -7.53
CA ALA A 15 4.68 1.84 -8.00
C ALA A 15 3.26 2.04 -7.44
N LEU A 16 3.13 2.40 -6.16
CA LEU A 16 1.82 2.67 -5.55
C LEU A 16 1.12 3.85 -6.24
N LEU A 17 1.83 4.94 -6.50
CA LEU A 17 1.30 6.10 -7.23
C LEU A 17 0.92 5.75 -8.68
N ALA A 18 1.77 4.99 -9.37
CA ALA A 18 1.50 4.54 -10.73
C ALA A 18 0.24 3.67 -10.81
N ILE A 19 0.06 2.76 -9.85
CA ILE A 19 -1.15 1.93 -9.75
C ILE A 19 -2.37 2.81 -9.45
N TYR A 20 -2.27 3.74 -8.50
CA TYR A 20 -3.36 4.67 -8.18
C TYR A 20 -3.85 5.45 -9.42
N PHE A 21 -2.94 6.09 -10.15
CA PHE A 21 -3.30 6.84 -11.35
C PHE A 21 -3.76 5.92 -12.49
N GLY A 22 -3.12 4.76 -12.68
CA GLY A 22 -3.48 3.80 -13.72
C GLY A 22 -4.91 3.27 -13.53
N VAL A 23 -5.26 2.83 -12.32
CA VAL A 23 -6.60 2.32 -12.00
C VAL A 23 -7.66 3.40 -12.18
N LEU A 24 -7.45 4.61 -11.62
CA LEU A 24 -8.43 5.69 -11.75
C LEU A 24 -8.59 6.15 -13.20
N THR A 25 -7.51 6.22 -13.97
CA THR A 25 -7.56 6.65 -15.37
C THR A 25 -8.30 5.62 -16.23
N VAL A 26 -8.08 4.32 -15.99
CA VAL A 26 -8.75 3.24 -16.75
C VAL A 26 -10.23 3.14 -16.42
N ILE A 27 -10.61 3.28 -15.14
CA ILE A 27 -11.99 3.07 -14.70
C ILE A 27 -12.84 4.33 -14.89
N SER A 28 -12.29 5.51 -14.58
CA SER A 28 -13.07 6.75 -14.44
C SER A 28 -12.56 7.90 -15.32
N GLY A 29 -11.46 7.69 -16.06
CA GLY A 29 -10.87 8.70 -16.94
C GLY A 29 -9.87 9.63 -16.26
N TRP A 30 -9.08 10.33 -17.08
CA TRP A 30 -7.97 11.17 -16.62
C TRP A 30 -8.42 12.40 -15.82
N ASP A 31 -9.51 13.04 -16.22
CA ASP A 31 -10.01 14.24 -15.53
C ASP A 31 -10.51 13.90 -14.11
N PHE A 32 -11.14 12.75 -13.94
CA PHE A 32 -11.52 12.24 -12.62
C PHE A 32 -10.30 11.95 -11.75
N ALA A 33 -9.28 11.28 -12.31
CA ALA A 33 -8.04 10.99 -11.58
C ALA A 33 -7.34 12.26 -11.08
N ARG A 34 -7.27 13.31 -11.91
CA ARG A 34 -6.70 14.60 -11.49
C ARG A 34 -7.56 15.31 -10.44
N ALA A 35 -8.88 15.32 -10.59
CA ALA A 35 -9.78 15.92 -9.62
C ALA A 35 -9.65 15.25 -8.25
N GLN A 36 -9.69 13.92 -8.21
CA GLN A 36 -9.49 13.15 -6.97
C GLN A 36 -8.11 13.37 -6.36
N PHE A 37 -7.06 13.35 -7.18
CA PHE A 37 -5.72 13.63 -6.66
C PHE A 37 -5.65 15.03 -6.06
N SER A 38 -6.17 16.06 -6.73
CA SER A 38 -6.14 17.44 -6.22
C SER A 38 -6.90 17.62 -4.90
N ALA A 39 -8.00 16.89 -4.71
CA ALA A 39 -8.80 16.94 -3.49
C ALA A 39 -8.10 16.21 -2.32
N PHE A 40 -7.38 15.12 -2.59
CA PHE A 40 -6.85 14.22 -1.56
C PHE A 40 -5.33 14.08 -1.57
N TRP A 41 -4.60 14.98 -2.24
CA TRP A 41 -3.16 14.85 -2.47
C TRP A 41 -2.37 14.70 -1.16
N TYR A 42 -2.76 15.42 -0.11
CA TYR A 42 -2.14 15.32 1.21
C TYR A 42 -2.14 13.88 1.74
N PHE A 43 -3.26 13.16 1.59
CA PHE A 43 -3.37 11.77 2.02
C PHE A 43 -2.62 10.82 1.09
N ILE A 44 -2.72 11.03 -0.22
CA ILE A 44 -2.11 10.16 -1.23
C ILE A 44 -0.58 10.21 -1.14
N VAL A 45 -0.02 11.42 -1.00
CA VAL A 45 1.42 11.62 -0.84
C VAL A 45 1.90 11.08 0.51
N ALA A 46 1.18 11.33 1.61
CA ALA A 46 1.53 10.78 2.91
C ALA A 46 1.51 9.24 2.92
N LEU A 47 0.52 8.62 2.27
CA LEU A 47 0.42 7.18 2.10
C LEU A 47 1.58 6.63 1.26
N ALA A 48 1.86 7.22 0.10
CA ALA A 48 2.97 6.80 -0.75
C ALA A 48 4.32 6.91 -0.02
N PHE A 49 4.52 7.99 0.73
CA PHE A 49 5.72 8.19 1.53
C PHE A 49 5.84 7.16 2.65
N GLY A 50 4.77 6.95 3.43
CA GLY A 50 4.74 5.96 4.51
C GLY A 50 4.96 4.54 3.98
N PHE A 51 4.34 4.19 2.86
CA PHE A 51 4.53 2.90 2.19
C PHE A 51 5.98 2.72 1.72
N GLY A 52 6.58 3.74 1.11
CA GLY A 52 7.99 3.71 0.70
C GLY A 52 8.94 3.50 1.88
N ILE A 53 8.70 4.18 3.01
CA ILE A 53 9.46 3.97 4.25
C ILE A 53 9.32 2.53 4.75
N GLN A 54 8.08 2.01 4.81
CA GLN A 54 7.82 0.63 5.24
C GLN A 54 8.54 -0.40 4.36
N VAL A 55 8.52 -0.22 3.04
CA VAL A 55 9.23 -1.10 2.09
C VAL A 55 10.74 -1.02 2.27
N GLY A 56 11.29 0.19 2.45
CA GLY A 56 12.72 0.38 2.67
C GLY A 56 13.20 -0.25 3.97
N LEU A 57 12.47 -0.04 5.06
CA LEU A 57 12.73 -0.66 6.37
C LEU A 57 12.60 -2.18 6.32
N TYR A 58 11.56 -2.70 5.66
CA TYR A 58 11.37 -4.14 5.48
C TYR A 58 12.57 -4.76 4.76
N ARG A 59 13.05 -4.14 3.68
CA ARG A 59 14.20 -4.65 2.93
C ARG A 59 15.49 -4.59 3.72
N GLU A 60 15.72 -3.49 4.46
CA GLU A 60 16.88 -3.34 5.33
C GLU A 60 16.89 -4.42 6.42
N LEU A 61 15.74 -4.63 7.06
CA LEU A 61 15.59 -5.61 8.13
C LEU A 61 15.72 -7.03 7.58
N ARG A 62 15.12 -7.32 6.41
CA ARG A 62 15.29 -8.59 5.68
C ARG A 62 16.76 -8.87 5.37
N ASP A 63 17.50 -7.89 4.88
CA ASP A 63 18.92 -8.05 4.53
C ASP A 63 19.78 -8.29 5.77
N ARG A 64 19.46 -7.68 6.91
CA ARG A 64 20.15 -7.90 8.21
C ARG A 64 19.81 -9.25 8.85
N ILE A 65 18.59 -9.75 8.63
CA ILE A 65 18.08 -10.99 9.22
C ILE A 65 18.50 -12.24 8.41
N ARG A 66 19.07 -12.09 7.20
CA ARG A 66 19.52 -13.22 6.36
C ARG A 66 20.46 -14.22 7.04
N GLY A 67 21.05 -13.90 8.20
CA GLY A 67 21.86 -14.81 9.01
C GLY A 67 21.12 -15.69 10.05
N GLY A 68 19.80 -15.53 10.26
CA GLY A 68 19.06 -16.31 11.28
C GLY A 68 17.64 -16.69 10.84
N ASP A 69 17.37 -18.00 10.73
CA ASP A 69 16.12 -18.54 10.18
C ASP A 69 14.85 -18.15 10.95
N GLY A 70 14.92 -18.01 12.28
CA GLY A 70 13.76 -17.66 13.11
C GLY A 70 13.25 -16.23 12.89
N ALA A 71 14.16 -15.26 12.75
CA ALA A 71 13.79 -13.85 12.61
C ALA A 71 13.18 -13.53 11.23
N ARG A 72 13.50 -14.33 10.20
CA ARG A 72 12.89 -14.20 8.86
C ARG A 72 11.42 -14.57 8.86
N ASN A 73 11.06 -15.64 9.57
CA ASN A 73 9.67 -16.09 9.69
C ASN A 73 8.84 -15.06 10.46
N VAL A 74 9.38 -14.48 11.53
CA VAL A 74 8.71 -13.41 12.29
C VAL A 74 8.46 -12.17 11.42
N LEU A 75 9.42 -11.75 10.60
CA LEU A 75 9.26 -10.60 9.70
C LEU A 75 8.15 -10.82 8.66
N VAL A 76 8.10 -12.01 8.07
CA VAL A 76 7.08 -12.37 7.07
C VAL A 76 5.70 -12.45 7.70
N VAL A 77 5.59 -13.12 8.86
CA VAL A 77 4.32 -13.30 9.58
C VAL A 77 3.77 -11.97 10.07
N THR A 78 4.60 -11.12 10.66
CA THR A 78 4.15 -9.80 11.18
C THR A 78 3.69 -8.88 10.04
N GLY A 79 4.43 -8.80 8.95
CA GLY A 79 4.03 -8.01 7.77
C GLY A 79 2.74 -8.51 7.12
N ALA A 80 2.57 -9.83 6.96
CA ALA A 80 1.34 -10.41 6.45
C ALA A 80 0.15 -10.17 7.39
N ASN A 81 0.35 -10.32 8.70
CA ASN A 81 -0.69 -10.11 9.70
C ASN A 81 -1.16 -8.64 9.75
N SER A 82 -0.26 -7.67 9.58
CA SER A 82 -0.64 -6.26 9.48
C SER A 82 -1.50 -5.97 8.24
N THR A 83 -1.17 -6.55 7.09
CA THR A 83 -2.01 -6.44 5.89
C THR A 83 -3.37 -7.09 6.08
N VAL A 84 -3.43 -8.28 6.70
CA VAL A 84 -4.69 -8.97 7.03
C VAL A 84 -5.53 -8.15 8.01
N ALA A 85 -4.92 -7.57 9.04
CA ALA A 85 -5.60 -6.70 9.99
C ALA A 85 -6.18 -5.46 9.31
N MET A 86 -5.44 -4.87 8.37
CA MET A 86 -5.91 -3.72 7.59
C MET A 86 -7.08 -4.11 6.68
N ILE A 87 -6.98 -5.24 5.97
CA ILE A 87 -8.07 -5.79 5.15
C ILE A 87 -9.29 -6.11 6.01
N SER A 88 -9.12 -6.72 7.19
CA SER A 88 -10.21 -7.04 8.11
C SER A 88 -10.94 -5.77 8.60
N CYS A 89 -10.19 -4.74 9.00
CA CYS A 89 -10.74 -3.44 9.40
C CYS A 89 -11.45 -2.73 8.24
N CYS A 90 -10.93 -2.85 7.01
CA CYS A 90 -11.59 -2.31 5.81
C CYS A 90 -12.80 -3.14 5.36
N ALA A 91 -12.78 -4.47 5.53
CA ALA A 91 -13.87 -5.37 5.16
C ALA A 91 -15.12 -5.14 6.02
N HIS A 92 -14.96 -4.62 7.24
CA HIS A 92 -16.09 -4.09 8.01
C HIS A 92 -16.84 -2.98 7.26
N TYR A 93 -16.15 -2.12 6.52
CA TYR A 93 -16.78 -1.08 5.70
C TYR A 93 -17.47 -1.67 4.46
N MET A 94 -16.94 -2.78 3.91
CA MET A 94 -17.56 -3.51 2.80
C MET A 94 -18.94 -4.09 3.19
N ALA A 95 -19.13 -4.52 4.44
CA ALA A 95 -20.44 -4.94 4.93
C ALA A 95 -21.49 -3.81 4.93
N ASN A 96 -21.06 -2.53 4.98
CA ASN A 96 -21.94 -1.37 4.88
C ASN A 96 -22.25 -0.96 3.42
N ILE A 97 -21.42 -1.34 2.44
CA ILE A 97 -21.61 -1.02 1.00
C ILE A 97 -22.37 -2.13 0.26
N LEU A 98 -22.33 -3.36 0.78
CA LEU A 98 -23.03 -4.51 0.20
C LEU A 98 -24.55 -4.30 -0.03
N PRO A 99 -25.30 -3.59 0.84
CA PRO A 99 -26.71 -3.28 0.58
C PRO A 99 -26.94 -2.32 -0.59
N LEU A 100 -25.98 -1.44 -0.89
CA LEU A 100 -26.08 -0.46 -1.98
C LEU A 100 -25.82 -1.09 -3.35
N LEU A 101 -24.88 -2.03 -3.45
CA LEU A 101 -24.59 -2.76 -4.69
C LEU A 101 -25.61 -3.86 -5.02
N GLY A 102 -26.28 -4.42 -4.00
CA GLY A 102 -27.38 -5.38 -4.18
C GLY A 102 -28.73 -4.73 -4.54
N ALA A 103 -28.89 -3.42 -4.30
CA ALA A 103 -30.12 -2.68 -4.60
C ALA A 103 -30.13 -2.03 -5.99
N THR A 104 -28.98 -1.97 -6.69
CA THR A 104 -28.86 -1.42 -8.05
C THR A 104 -28.61 -2.50 -9.11
N GLY A 105 -29.01 -3.74 -8.83
CA GLY A 105 -29.08 -4.81 -9.84
C GLY A 105 -30.18 -4.56 -10.86
#